data_AF-A0A4R6DRB5-F1
#
_entry.id   AF-A0A4R6DRB5-F1
#
_cell.length_a   1.000
_cell.length_b   1.000
_cell.length_c   1.000
_cell.angle_alpha   90.00
_cell.angle_beta   90.00
_cell.angle_gamma   90.00
#
_symmetry.space_group_name_H-M   'P 1'
#
loop_
_entity.id
_entity.type
_entity.pdbx_description
1 polymer ?
#
loop_
_entity_poly.entity_id
_entity_poly.type
_entity_poly.pdbx_seq_one_letter_code
_entity_poly.pdbx_strand_id
1 'polypeptide(L)'
;MKLSARYGDRPVAEFPMLFQRILQNVILDVHRRQKVRRLWLSPLSVFAGEAEDEADPLDTLADNREAAEGETPHGCFERKHLLGLLEREISRLPARQREAFLMRYWEEMDIAETAEAMGCSEGSVKTHCSRATHTLAAALKARGIVP
;
A
#
# COMPACT_ATOMS: atom_id res chain seq x y z
N MET A 1 -22.09 -13.12 6.58
CA MET A 1 -22.93 -14.16 5.91
C MET A 1 -22.96 -14.07 4.37
N LYS A 2 -21.89 -13.64 3.67
CA LYS A 2 -21.87 -13.63 2.18
C LYS A 2 -21.52 -14.99 1.56
N LEU A 3 -20.76 -15.83 2.27
CA LEU A 3 -20.29 -17.13 1.78
C LEU A 3 -21.39 -18.19 1.76
N SER A 4 -22.21 -18.26 2.82
CA SER A 4 -23.36 -19.17 2.88
C SER A 4 -24.40 -18.88 1.78
N ALA A 5 -24.57 -17.61 1.40
CA ALA A 5 -25.48 -17.22 0.33
C ALA A 5 -24.97 -17.57 -1.08
N ARG A 6 -23.64 -17.63 -1.30
CA ARG A 6 -23.04 -17.92 -2.62
C ARG A 6 -22.68 -19.38 -2.84
N TYR A 7 -22.50 -20.14 -1.76
CA TYR A 7 -22.00 -21.52 -1.81
C TYR A 7 -22.88 -22.51 -1.02
N GLY A 8 -24.02 -22.07 -0.50
CA GLY A 8 -24.90 -22.89 0.35
C GLY A 8 -25.45 -24.15 -0.32
N ASP A 9 -25.69 -24.10 -1.63
CA ASP A 9 -26.26 -25.22 -2.41
C ASP A 9 -25.20 -26.19 -2.95
N ARG A 10 -23.93 -26.00 -2.59
CA ARG A 10 -22.83 -26.86 -3.05
C ARG A 10 -22.79 -28.18 -2.26
N PRO A 11 -22.51 -29.32 -2.89
CA PRO A 11 -22.40 -30.59 -2.18
C PRO A 11 -21.25 -30.54 -1.17
N VAL A 12 -21.43 -31.19 -0.02
CA VAL A 12 -20.51 -31.12 1.13
C VAL A 12 -19.07 -31.51 0.77
N ALA A 13 -18.91 -32.40 -0.21
CA ALA A 13 -17.61 -32.83 -0.71
C ALA A 13 -16.80 -31.72 -1.42
N GLU A 14 -17.45 -30.66 -1.92
CA GLU A 14 -16.79 -29.53 -2.59
C GLU A 14 -16.29 -28.45 -1.61
N PHE A 15 -16.77 -28.45 -0.36
CA PHE A 15 -16.43 -27.41 0.62
C PHE A 15 -14.94 -27.29 0.96
N PRO A 16 -14.16 -28.37 1.11
CA PRO A 16 -12.73 -28.25 1.39
C PRO A 16 -11.98 -27.50 0.30
N MET A 17 -12.24 -27.82 -0.97
CA MET A 17 -11.60 -27.17 -2.12
C MET A 17 -12.05 -25.71 -2.29
N LEU A 18 -13.33 -25.43 -2.06
CA LEU A 18 -13.86 -24.06 -2.07
C LEU A 18 -13.25 -23.23 -0.95
N PHE A 19 -13.17 -23.78 0.27
CA PHE A 19 -12.55 -23.12 1.41
C PHE A 19 -11.08 -22.83 1.13
N GLN A 20 -10.33 -23.82 0.65
CA GLN A 20 -8.91 -23.65 0.33
C GLN A 20 -8.70 -22.58 -0.75
N ARG A 21 -9.55 -22.54 -1.79
CA ARG A 21 -9.48 -21.51 -2.83
C ARG A 21 -9.86 -20.12 -2.31
N ILE A 22 -10.88 -20.01 -1.45
CA ILE A 22 -11.25 -18.73 -0.82
C ILE A 22 -10.12 -18.26 0.09
N LEU A 23 -9.58 -19.16 0.92
CA LEU A 23 -8.46 -18.86 1.82
C LEU A 23 -7.23 -18.41 1.02
N GLN A 24 -6.85 -19.14 -0.03
CA GLN A 24 -5.74 -18.74 -0.91
C GLN A 24 -6.00 -17.41 -1.58
N ASN A 25 -7.21 -17.17 -2.10
CA ASN A 25 -7.56 -15.89 -2.71
C ASN A 25 -7.50 -14.74 -1.71
N VAL A 26 -7.96 -14.95 -0.47
CA VAL A 26 -7.90 -13.93 0.59
C VAL A 26 -6.45 -13.69 1.02
N ILE A 27 -5.64 -14.74 1.19
CA ILE A 27 -4.21 -14.60 1.51
C ILE A 27 -3.47 -13.87 0.40
N LEU A 28 -3.68 -14.26 -0.86
CA LEU A 28 -3.09 -13.60 -2.01
C LEU A 28 -3.57 -12.16 -2.16
N ASP A 29 -4.83 -11.88 -1.86
CA ASP A 29 -5.37 -10.51 -1.84
C ASP A 29 -4.71 -9.68 -0.73
N VAL A 30 -4.60 -10.22 0.48
CA VAL A 30 -3.89 -9.59 1.60
C VAL A 30 -2.41 -9.36 1.27
N HIS A 31 -1.71 -10.33 0.69
CA HIS A 31 -0.32 -10.19 0.27
C HIS A 31 -0.16 -9.19 -0.87
N ARG A 32 -1.11 -9.15 -1.83
CA ARG A 32 -1.14 -8.15 -2.90
C ARG A 32 -1.28 -6.74 -2.33
N ARG A 33 -2.13 -6.54 -1.31
CA ARG A 33 -2.32 -5.27 -0.59
C ARG A 33 -1.07 -4.87 0.21
N GLN A 34 -0.46 -5.82 0.93
CA GLN A 34 0.81 -5.62 1.65
C GLN A 34 2.02 -5.33 0.75
N LYS A 35 2.08 -5.88 -0.48
CA LYS A 35 3.15 -5.57 -1.44
C LYS A 35 3.09 -4.10 -1.90
N VAL A 36 1.89 -3.53 -1.99
CA VAL A 36 1.71 -2.08 -2.27
C VAL A 36 2.22 -1.24 -1.08
N ARG A 37 1.98 -1.69 0.16
CA ARG A 37 2.54 -1.10 1.39
C ARG A 37 4.07 -1.14 1.43
N ARG A 38 4.68 -2.28 1.06
CA ARG A 38 6.14 -2.49 1.04
C ARG A 38 6.87 -1.58 0.03
N LEU A 39 6.22 -1.27 -1.10
CA LEU A 39 6.76 -0.38 -2.12
C LEU A 39 6.86 1.10 -1.68
N TRP A 40 6.17 1.52 -0.60
CA TRP A 40 6.19 2.90 -0.12
C TRP A 40 6.71 3.09 1.31
N LEU A 41 6.63 2.08 2.18
CA LEU A 41 7.11 2.16 3.56
C LEU A 41 8.47 1.50 3.81
N SER A 42 9.11 0.89 2.81
CA SER A 42 10.54 0.55 2.92
C SER A 42 11.34 1.80 2.55
N PRO A 43 11.92 2.52 3.53
CA PRO A 43 12.79 3.64 3.20
C PRO A 43 13.98 3.04 2.43
N LEU A 44 14.32 3.61 1.27
CA LEU A 44 15.64 3.46 0.64
C LEU A 44 16.15 2.08 0.16
N SER A 45 15.45 0.95 0.33
CA SER A 45 16.02 -0.36 -0.07
C SER A 45 15.83 -0.73 -1.57
N VAL A 46 14.95 -0.04 -2.30
CA VAL A 46 14.66 -0.34 -3.73
C VAL A 46 15.68 0.27 -4.70
N PHE A 47 16.50 1.24 -4.28
CA PHE A 47 17.56 1.81 -5.14
C PHE A 47 18.89 1.05 -5.07
N ALA A 48 19.01 0.04 -4.21
CA ALA A 48 20.21 -0.78 -4.05
C ALA A 48 20.04 -2.16 -4.70
N GLY A 49 20.22 -2.21 -6.02
CA GLY A 49 20.68 -3.42 -6.71
C GLY A 49 19.61 -4.45 -7.06
N GLU A 50 19.72 -4.93 -8.30
CA GLU A 50 18.96 -6.03 -8.87
C GLU A 50 19.04 -7.31 -8.01
N ALA A 51 17.89 -7.85 -7.59
CA ALA A 51 17.59 -9.27 -7.60
C ALA A 51 16.13 -9.50 -7.20
N GLU A 52 15.46 -10.37 -7.94
CA GLU A 52 14.19 -10.99 -7.55
C GLU A 52 14.37 -11.71 -6.22
N ASP A 53 13.89 -11.15 -5.11
CA ASP A 53 13.57 -11.95 -3.94
C ASP A 53 12.33 -11.38 -3.23
N GLU A 54 11.33 -12.27 -3.18
CA GLU A 54 10.14 -12.21 -2.35
C GLU A 54 10.58 -11.86 -0.92
N ALA A 55 10.25 -10.65 -0.41
CA ALA A 55 10.62 -10.38 0.99
C ALA A 55 9.93 -11.38 1.88
N ASP A 56 10.75 -12.05 2.67
CA ASP A 56 10.32 -12.83 3.80
C ASP A 56 9.54 -11.92 4.78
N PRO A 57 8.29 -12.26 5.12
CA PRO A 57 7.53 -11.61 6.17
C PRO A 57 8.25 -11.50 7.53
N LEU A 58 9.25 -12.35 7.80
CA LEU A 58 10.06 -12.29 9.02
C LEU A 58 11.03 -11.11 9.06
N ASP A 59 11.60 -10.69 7.92
CA ASP A 59 12.52 -9.55 7.87
C ASP A 59 11.80 -8.24 8.26
N THR A 60 10.50 -8.14 7.93
CA THR A 60 9.69 -6.96 8.24
C THR A 60 9.30 -6.83 9.72
N LEU A 61 9.31 -7.93 10.46
CA LEU A 61 9.08 -7.94 11.91
C LEU A 61 10.36 -7.61 12.69
N ALA A 62 11.52 -7.96 12.13
CA ALA A 62 12.83 -7.58 12.68
C ALA A 62 13.04 -6.07 12.58
N ASP A 63 12.77 -5.45 11.41
CA ASP A 63 12.85 -4.00 11.20
C ASP A 63 12.00 -3.19 12.20
N ASN A 64 10.81 -3.69 12.57
CA ASN A 64 9.93 -3.02 13.54
C ASN A 64 10.46 -3.09 14.98
N ARG A 65 11.20 -4.15 15.34
CA ARG A 65 11.83 -4.25 16.66
C ARG A 65 13.01 -3.30 16.80
N GLU A 66 13.84 -3.19 15.75
CA GLU A 66 14.97 -2.26 15.74
C GLU A 66 14.51 -0.79 15.76
N ALA A 67 13.38 -0.46 15.11
CA ALA A 67 12.78 0.87 15.20
C ALA A 67 12.28 1.23 16.62
N ALA A 68 11.87 0.23 17.41
CA ALA A 68 11.38 0.42 18.78
C ALA A 68 12.52 0.54 19.82
N GLU A 69 13.70 0.02 19.53
CA GLU A 69 14.86 0.02 20.45
C GLU A 69 15.70 1.32 20.36
N GLY A 70 15.39 2.23 19.42
CA GLY A 70 16.19 3.42 19.10
C GLY A 70 15.48 4.78 19.16
N GLU A 71 14.38 4.94 19.91
CA GLU A 71 13.66 6.23 20.00
C GLU A 71 14.40 7.30 20.82
N THR A 72 15.46 7.85 20.22
CA THR A 72 16.06 9.10 20.69
C THR A 72 15.06 10.26 20.49
N PRO A 73 15.03 11.28 21.38
CA PRO A 73 14.18 12.46 21.20
C PRO A 73 14.37 13.14 19.83
N HIS A 74 15.60 13.11 19.29
CA HIS A 74 15.92 13.63 17.98
C HIS A 74 15.27 12.81 16.85
N GLY A 75 15.37 11.47 16.90
CA GLY A 75 14.72 10.60 15.90
C GLY A 75 13.20 10.73 15.87
N CYS A 76 12.56 10.91 17.03
CA CYS A 76 11.12 11.17 17.12
C CYS A 76 10.73 12.53 16.50
N PHE A 77 11.56 13.56 16.68
CA PHE A 77 11.33 14.88 16.09
C PHE A 77 11.44 14.85 14.57
N GLU A 78 12.52 14.27 14.02
CA GLU A 78 12.73 14.13 12.58
C GLU A 78 11.58 13.38 11.91
N ARG A 79 11.09 12.30 12.54
CA ARG A 79 9.95 11.53 12.02
C ARG A 79 8.65 12.34 11.99
N LYS A 80 8.34 13.05 13.08
CA LYS A 80 7.17 13.94 13.13
C LYS A 80 7.28 15.07 12.10
N HIS A 81 8.48 15.62 11.91
CA HIS A 81 8.74 16.66 10.92
C HIS A 81 8.49 16.14 9.51
N LEU A 82 9.04 14.97 9.16
CA LEU A 82 8.85 14.33 7.87
C LEU A 82 7.38 14.01 7.58
N LEU A 83 6.65 13.45 8.55
CA LEU A 83 5.22 13.17 8.42
C LEU A 83 4.42 14.45 8.17
N GLY A 84 4.70 15.52 8.92
CA GLY A 84 4.05 16.81 8.73
C GLY A 84 4.35 17.45 7.36
N LEU A 85 5.53 17.21 6.79
CA LEU A 85 5.85 17.63 5.43
C LEU A 85 5.07 16.83 4.37
N LEU A 86 5.01 15.51 4.52
CA LEU A 86 4.26 14.63 3.63
C LEU A 86 2.77 14.99 3.61
N GLU A 87 2.15 15.15 4.77
CA GLU A 87 0.74 15.55 4.89
C GLU A 87 0.47 16.87 4.15
N ARG A 88 1.36 17.86 4.29
CA ARG A 88 1.23 19.14 3.58
C ARG A 88 1.30 18.97 2.08
N GLU A 89 2.24 18.18 1.56
CA GLU A 89 2.35 17.99 0.11
C GLU A 89 1.22 17.14 -0.47
N ILE A 90 0.76 16.12 0.24
CA ILE A 90 -0.43 15.37 -0.14
C ILE A 90 -1.64 16.30 -0.18
N SER A 91 -1.79 17.21 0.78
CA SER A 91 -2.90 18.17 0.80
C SER A 91 -2.92 19.12 -0.40
N ARG A 92 -1.76 19.40 -1.01
CA ARG A 92 -1.59 20.28 -2.18
C ARG A 92 -1.90 19.60 -3.51
N LEU A 93 -2.01 18.26 -3.54
CA LEU A 93 -2.37 17.55 -4.75
C LEU A 93 -3.79 17.93 -5.24
N PRO A 94 -4.03 17.96 -6.56
CA PRO A 94 -5.37 18.07 -7.11
C PRO A 94 -6.30 16.99 -6.52
N ALA A 95 -7.55 17.34 -6.22
CA ALA A 95 -8.46 16.49 -5.44
C ALA A 95 -8.56 15.05 -5.94
N ARG A 96 -8.75 14.85 -7.26
CA ARG A 96 -8.83 13.51 -7.87
C ARG A 96 -7.52 12.71 -7.82
N GLN A 97 -6.38 13.40 -7.90
CA GLN A 97 -5.07 12.76 -7.75
C GLN A 97 -4.83 12.33 -6.30
N ARG A 98 -5.17 13.19 -5.35
CA ARG A 98 -5.11 12.90 -3.91
C ARG A 98 -6.02 11.73 -3.53
N GLU A 99 -7.25 11.74 -4.01
CA GLU A 99 -8.24 10.67 -3.79
C GLU A 99 -7.70 9.31 -4.27
N ALA A 100 -7.26 9.24 -5.53
CA ALA A 100 -6.67 8.02 -6.09
C ALA A 100 -5.43 7.57 -5.31
N PHE A 101 -4.56 8.52 -4.94
CA PHE A 101 -3.35 8.24 -4.17
C PHE A 101 -3.67 7.67 -2.79
N LEU A 102 -4.58 8.30 -2.03
CA LEU A 102 -4.95 7.83 -0.69
C LEU A 102 -5.62 6.46 -0.75
N MET A 103 -6.57 6.24 -1.65
CA MET A 103 -7.21 4.92 -1.80
C MET A 103 -6.20 3.82 -2.14
N ARG A 104 -5.25 4.11 -3.03
CA ARG A 104 -4.28 3.12 -3.51
C ARG A 104 -3.15 2.85 -2.54
N TYR A 105 -2.66 3.89 -1.85
CA TYR A 105 -1.43 3.81 -1.06
C TYR A 105 -1.66 3.88 0.44
N TRP A 106 -2.78 4.47 0.89
CA TRP A 106 -3.15 4.54 2.31
C TRP A 106 -4.16 3.47 2.69
N GLU A 107 -5.21 3.31 1.88
CA GLU A 107 -6.29 2.32 2.11
C GLU A 107 -6.00 0.96 1.45
N GLU A 108 -4.86 0.83 0.75
CA GLU A 108 -4.39 -0.37 0.06
C GLU A 108 -5.41 -0.98 -0.93
N MET A 109 -6.30 -0.17 -1.49
CA MET A 109 -7.31 -0.63 -2.45
C MET A 109 -6.66 -1.05 -3.77
N ASP A 110 -7.23 -2.08 -4.42
CA ASP A 110 -6.79 -2.43 -5.77
C ASP A 110 -7.29 -1.41 -6.82
N ILE A 111 -6.87 -1.56 -8.09
CA ILE A 111 -7.20 -0.59 -9.14
C ILE A 111 -8.70 -0.63 -9.46
N ALA A 112 -9.30 -1.82 -9.45
CA ALA A 112 -10.70 -2.02 -9.76
C ALA A 112 -11.58 -1.47 -8.62
N GLU A 113 -11.25 -1.79 -7.36
CA GLU A 113 -11.91 -1.26 -6.17
C GLU A 113 -11.81 0.28 -6.12
N THR A 114 -10.64 0.84 -6.42
CA THR A 114 -10.45 2.29 -6.48
C THR A 114 -11.26 2.92 -7.60
N ALA A 115 -11.31 2.29 -8.77
CA ALA A 115 -12.06 2.78 -9.92
C ALA A 115 -13.57 2.83 -9.62
N GLU A 116 -14.09 1.77 -8.98
CA GLU A 116 -15.48 1.70 -8.51
C GLU A 116 -15.76 2.80 -7.47
N ALA A 117 -14.90 2.95 -6.45
CA ALA A 117 -15.08 3.96 -5.41
C ALA A 117 -15.01 5.40 -5.94
N MET A 118 -14.12 5.67 -6.90
CA MET A 118 -13.97 7.00 -7.51
C MET A 118 -15.03 7.30 -8.59
N GLY A 119 -15.77 6.28 -9.05
CA GLY A 119 -16.69 6.36 -10.17
C GLY A 119 -15.99 6.67 -11.51
N CYS A 120 -14.81 6.09 -11.76
CA CYS A 120 -14.04 6.32 -12.99
C CYS A 120 -13.46 5.01 -13.57
N SER A 121 -12.72 5.10 -14.67
CA SER A 121 -12.09 3.92 -15.28
C SER A 121 -10.80 3.51 -14.57
N GLU A 122 -10.42 2.23 -14.63
CA GLU A 122 -9.11 1.78 -14.14
C GLU A 122 -7.93 2.54 -14.77
N GLY A 123 -8.05 2.92 -16.05
CA GLY A 123 -7.06 3.75 -16.73
C GLY A 123 -6.95 5.17 -16.15
N SER A 124 -8.07 5.74 -15.71
CA SER A 124 -8.12 7.02 -15.01
C SER A 124 -7.45 6.92 -13.65
N VAL A 125 -7.68 5.85 -12.89
CA VAL A 125 -7.01 5.60 -11.60
C VAL A 125 -5.49 5.53 -11.80
N LYS A 126 -5.00 4.73 -12.75
CA LYS A 126 -3.57 4.61 -13.06
C LYS A 126 -2.96 5.98 -13.40
N THR A 127 -3.66 6.79 -14.20
CA THR A 127 -3.22 8.13 -14.59
C THR A 127 -3.17 9.07 -13.40
N HIS A 128 -4.20 9.09 -12.56
CA HIS A 128 -4.25 9.93 -11.37
C HIS A 128 -3.14 9.56 -10.38
N CYS A 129 -2.91 8.27 -10.13
CA CYS A 129 -1.83 7.80 -9.27
C CYS A 129 -0.45 8.17 -9.82
N SER A 130 -0.17 7.91 -11.09
CA SER A 130 1.12 8.25 -11.71
C SER A 130 1.42 9.74 -11.63
N ARG A 131 0.42 10.60 -11.85
CA ARG A 131 0.59 12.05 -11.71
C ARG A 131 0.80 12.46 -10.25
N ALA A 132 0.01 11.90 -9.32
CA ALA A 132 0.15 12.17 -7.90
C ALA A 132 1.56 11.83 -7.39
N THR A 133 2.08 10.65 -7.72
CA THR A 133 3.41 10.19 -7.28
C THR A 133 4.51 11.05 -7.86
N HIS A 134 4.42 11.43 -9.14
CA HIS A 134 5.39 12.31 -9.77
C HIS A 134 5.39 13.72 -9.15
N THR A 135 4.21 14.29 -8.88
CA THR A 135 4.08 15.60 -8.21
C THR A 135 4.63 15.56 -6.79
N LEU A 136 4.33 14.51 -6.02
CA LEU A 136 4.86 14.34 -4.66
C LEU A 136 6.38 14.17 -4.66
N ALA A 137 6.93 13.34 -5.55
CA ALA A 137 8.37 13.13 -5.67
C ALA A 137 9.11 14.43 -5.98
N ALA A 138 8.60 15.23 -6.91
CA ALA A 138 9.16 16.54 -7.22
C ALA A 138 9.10 17.51 -6.03
N ALA A 139 7.98 17.53 -5.31
CA ALA A 139 7.77 18.41 -4.16
C ALA A 139 8.67 18.06 -2.95
N LEU A 140 8.91 16.76 -2.73
CA LEU A 140 9.81 16.27 -1.68
C LEU A 140 11.27 16.52 -2.03
N LYS A 141 11.66 16.25 -3.30
CA LYS A 141 13.01 16.55 -3.78
C LYS A 141 13.37 18.03 -3.67
N ALA A 142 12.43 18.92 -3.96
CA ALA A 142 12.61 20.37 -3.79
C ALA A 142 12.84 20.80 -2.33
N ARG A 143 12.47 19.96 -1.35
CA ARG A 143 12.72 20.17 0.07
C ARG A 143 13.97 19.47 0.60
N GLY A 144 14.79 18.90 -0.29
CA GLY A 144 15.98 18.14 0.10
C GLY A 144 15.67 16.75 0.64
N ILE A 145 14.41 16.30 0.58
CA ILE A 145 14.03 14.93 0.87
C ILE A 145 14.23 14.14 -0.42
N VAL A 146 15.40 13.54 -0.55
CA VAL A 146 15.68 12.60 -1.63
C VAL A 146 15.22 11.23 -1.15
N PRO A 147 14.26 10.58 -1.85
CA PRO A 147 13.86 9.22 -1.54
C PRO A 147 14.97 8.21 -1.84
#